data_AF-A0A396M4I3-F1
#
_entry.id   AF-A0A396M4I3-F1
#
_cell.length_a   1.000
_cell.length_b   1.000
_cell.length_c   1.000
_cell.angle_alpha   90.00
_cell.angle_beta   90.00
_cell.angle_gamma   90.00
#
_symmetry.space_group_name_H-M   'P 1'
#
loop_
_entity.id
_entity.type
_entity.pdbx_description
1 polymer ?
#
loop_
_entity_poly.entity_id
_entity_poly.type
_entity_poly.pdbx_seq_one_letter_code
_entity_poly.pdbx_strand_id
1 'polypeptide(L)'
;MKNNLHHPAAYLTGVARRTENLLRRFNEELFRMVAEIKSDRICGSWIAANGGYSLSVSKTESGYNAMLCDTARLYKVVVDEFAITLCEGILLIAVPDEKLPDVVRLDHRTDILIFGRFGAFEREEKILRNAPIQEANLYEDEYGFNCQ
;
A
#
# COMPACT_ATOMS: atom_id res chain seq x y z
N MET A 1 50.45 -38.09 -29.75
CA MET A 1 49.92 -36.71 -29.59
C MET A 1 48.41 -36.75 -29.78
N LYS A 2 47.63 -36.68 -28.70
CA LYS A 2 46.18 -36.49 -28.78
C LYS A 2 45.90 -35.11 -28.18
N ASN A 3 45.66 -34.12 -29.05
CA ASN A 3 45.35 -32.77 -28.64
C ASN A 3 44.00 -32.79 -27.91
N ASN A 4 44.05 -32.56 -26.61
CA ASN A 4 42.89 -32.28 -25.76
C ASN A 4 42.34 -30.87 -26.08
N LEU A 5 41.87 -30.67 -27.31
CA LEU A 5 41.02 -29.53 -27.68
C LEU A 5 39.62 -29.79 -27.11
N HIS A 6 39.50 -29.85 -25.79
CA HIS A 6 38.21 -29.76 -25.11
C HIS A 6 37.75 -28.29 -25.18
N HIS A 7 37.33 -27.93 -26.38
CA HIS A 7 36.48 -26.84 -26.82
C HIS A 7 36.46 -25.56 -25.94
N PRO A 8 37.44 -24.65 -26.11
CA PRO A 8 37.38 -23.29 -25.57
C PRO A 8 36.05 -22.58 -25.90
N ALA A 9 35.48 -22.84 -27.08
CA ALA A 9 34.17 -22.33 -27.45
C ALA A 9 33.04 -22.85 -26.55
N ALA A 10 33.01 -24.14 -26.20
CA ALA A 10 31.98 -24.68 -25.30
C ALA A 10 32.12 -24.12 -23.87
N TYR A 11 33.36 -23.89 -23.41
CA TYR A 11 33.62 -23.20 -22.15
C TYR A 11 33.08 -21.77 -22.18
N LEU A 12 33.39 -21.00 -23.23
CA LEU A 12 32.91 -19.63 -23.41
C LEU A 12 31.39 -19.55 -23.52
N THR A 13 30.74 -20.45 -24.26
CA THR A 13 29.27 -20.55 -24.32
C THR A 13 28.68 -20.88 -22.95
N GLY A 14 29.33 -21.76 -22.18
CA GLY A 14 28.91 -22.09 -20.81
C GLY A 14 29.03 -20.90 -19.85
N VAL A 15 30.09 -20.10 -19.97
CA VAL A 15 30.25 -18.85 -19.21
C VAL A 15 29.16 -17.85 -19.62
N ALA A 16 28.98 -17.61 -20.92
CA ALA A 16 27.97 -16.68 -21.43
C ALA A 16 26.56 -17.02 -20.92
N ARG A 17 26.16 -18.30 -20.98
CA ARG A 17 24.84 -18.75 -20.50
C ARG A 17 24.68 -18.58 -18.98
N ARG A 18 25.74 -18.77 -18.19
CA ARG A 18 25.69 -18.53 -16.74
C ARG A 18 25.52 -17.04 -16.44
N THR A 19 26.27 -16.19 -17.14
CA THR A 19 26.18 -14.74 -17.01
C THR A 19 24.78 -14.24 -17.38
N GLU A 20 24.22 -14.72 -18.50
CA GLU A 20 22.86 -14.37 -18.93
C GLU A 20 21.80 -14.77 -17.89
N ASN A 21 21.89 -15.98 -17.34
CA ASN A 21 20.98 -16.41 -16.29
C ASN A 21 21.12 -15.59 -15.00
N LEU A 22 22.34 -15.18 -14.65
CA LEU A 22 22.58 -14.33 -13.48
C LEU A 22 21.97 -12.93 -13.69
N LEU A 23 22.19 -12.33 -14.86
CA LEU A 23 21.62 -11.03 -15.22
C LEU A 23 20.10 -11.07 -15.24
N ARG A 24 19.50 -12.14 -15.80
CA ARG A 24 18.05 -12.33 -15.81
C ARG A 24 17.48 -12.36 -14.39
N ARG A 25 18.04 -13.21 -13.51
CA ARG A 25 17.61 -13.29 -12.11
C ARG A 25 17.76 -11.97 -11.40
N PHE A 26 18.90 -11.30 -11.57
CA PHE A 26 19.14 -10.00 -10.96
C PHE A 26 18.11 -8.96 -11.40
N ASN A 27 17.77 -8.93 -12.70
CA ASN A 27 16.73 -8.03 -13.20
C ASN A 27 15.34 -8.39 -12.64
N GLU A 28 14.97 -9.67 -12.59
CA GLU A 28 13.70 -10.13 -12.00
C GLU A 28 13.59 -9.69 -10.53
N GLU A 29 14.67 -9.84 -9.76
CA GLU A 29 14.76 -9.39 -8.36
C GLU A 29 14.60 -7.87 -8.24
N LEU A 30 15.31 -7.10 -9.07
CA LEU A 30 15.20 -5.64 -9.10
C LEU A 30 13.79 -5.17 -9.43
N PHE A 31 13.15 -5.75 -10.45
CA PHE A 31 11.78 -5.39 -10.82
C PHE A 31 10.80 -5.70 -9.69
N ARG A 32 10.98 -6.83 -9.01
CA ARG A 32 10.17 -7.18 -7.83
C ARG A 32 10.35 -6.17 -6.71
N MET A 33 11.60 -5.82 -6.35
CA MET A 33 11.88 -4.82 -5.31
C MET A 33 11.28 -3.44 -5.65
N VAL A 34 11.40 -3.00 -6.90
CA VAL A 34 10.82 -1.72 -7.35
C VAL A 34 9.30 -1.75 -7.26
N ALA A 35 8.66 -2.85 -7.67
CA ALA A 35 7.22 -3.02 -7.57
C ALA A 35 6.75 -3.01 -6.10
N GLU A 36 7.49 -3.66 -5.20
CA GLU A 36 7.22 -3.67 -3.77
C GLU A 36 7.35 -2.28 -3.15
N ILE A 37 8.45 -1.56 -3.40
CA ILE A 37 8.65 -0.18 -2.90
C ILE A 37 7.53 0.76 -3.37
N LYS A 38 7.09 0.62 -4.63
CA LYS A 38 5.97 1.41 -5.15
C LYS A 38 4.66 1.06 -4.45
N SER A 39 4.45 -0.23 -4.18
CA SER A 39 3.27 -0.76 -3.51
C SER A 39 3.21 -0.36 -2.04
N ASP A 40 4.35 -0.30 -1.34
CA ASP A 40 4.45 0.11 0.07
C ASP A 40 3.87 1.50 0.34
N ARG A 41 3.72 2.35 -0.70
CA ARG A 41 3.10 3.67 -0.59
C ARG A 41 1.61 3.62 -0.25
N ILE A 42 0.94 2.47 -0.41
CA ILE A 42 -0.45 2.28 0.05
C ILE A 42 -0.55 2.20 1.57
N CYS A 43 0.55 1.91 2.29
CA CYS A 43 0.54 1.82 3.74
C CYS A 43 0.19 3.16 4.40
N GLY A 44 -0.46 3.06 5.56
CA GLY A 44 -0.89 4.18 6.39
C GLY A 44 -2.40 4.30 6.49
N SER A 45 -2.84 5.45 7.00
CA SER A 45 -4.25 5.77 7.22
C SER A 45 -4.85 6.58 6.08
N TRP A 46 -6.07 6.23 5.73
CA TRP A 46 -6.83 6.81 4.64
C TRP A 46 -8.28 7.07 5.08
N ILE A 47 -8.88 8.14 4.57
CA ILE A 47 -10.26 8.54 4.86
C ILE A 47 -11.01 8.60 3.53
N ALA A 48 -12.17 7.97 3.47
CA ALA A 48 -13.00 7.99 2.27
C ALA A 48 -13.43 9.43 1.96
N ALA A 49 -13.43 9.82 0.68
CA ALA A 49 -13.79 11.19 0.28
C ALA A 49 -15.22 11.59 0.69
N ASN A 50 -16.10 10.62 0.94
CA ASN A 50 -17.46 10.83 1.44
C ASN A 50 -17.57 10.89 2.98
N GLY A 51 -16.46 10.75 3.72
CA GLY A 51 -16.38 10.80 5.18
C GLY A 51 -16.97 9.60 5.93
N GLY A 52 -17.58 8.64 5.24
CA GLY A 52 -18.29 7.51 5.87
C GLY A 52 -17.38 6.37 6.33
N TYR A 53 -16.17 6.28 5.79
CA TYR A 53 -15.22 5.21 6.11
C TYR A 53 -13.81 5.75 6.35
N SER A 54 -13.07 5.03 7.19
CA SER A 54 -11.61 5.09 7.26
C SER A 54 -11.02 3.73 6.92
N LEU A 55 -9.81 3.73 6.37
CA LEU A 55 -9.08 2.55 5.95
C LEU A 55 -7.64 2.64 6.49
N SER A 56 -7.20 1.61 7.20
CA SER A 56 -5.81 1.48 7.65
C SER A 56 -5.15 0.36 6.90
N VAL A 57 -4.02 0.63 6.23
CA VAL A 57 -3.26 -0.38 5.48
C VAL A 57 -1.89 -0.58 6.10
N SER A 58 -1.53 -1.83 6.41
CA SER A 58 -0.25 -2.21 7.01
C SER A 58 0.46 -3.28 6.19
N LYS A 59 1.79 -3.23 6.16
CA LYS A 59 2.62 -4.25 5.50
C LYS A 59 2.70 -5.51 6.36
N THR A 60 2.66 -6.67 5.71
CA THR A 60 2.85 -7.99 6.33
C THR A 60 4.01 -8.71 5.64
N GLU A 61 4.36 -9.92 6.12
CA GLU A 61 5.43 -10.73 5.49
C GLU A 61 5.09 -11.16 4.06
N SER A 62 3.80 -11.30 3.74
CA SER A 62 3.30 -11.86 2.47
C SER A 62 2.51 -10.86 1.61
N GLY A 63 2.45 -9.60 2.00
CA GLY A 63 1.70 -8.56 1.29
C GLY A 63 1.28 -7.44 2.23
N TYR A 64 -0.02 -7.16 2.26
CA TYR A 64 -0.59 -6.11 3.10
C TYR A 64 -1.90 -6.58 3.74
N ASN A 65 -2.23 -6.00 4.88
CA ASN A 65 -3.55 -6.10 5.49
C ASN A 65 -4.21 -4.71 5.42
N ALA A 66 -5.50 -4.66 5.14
CA ALA A 66 -6.28 -3.45 5.22
C ALA A 66 -7.51 -3.64 6.11
N MET A 67 -7.67 -2.75 7.08
CA MET A 67 -8.81 -2.73 7.98
C MET A 67 -9.72 -1.56 7.61
N LEU A 68 -10.94 -1.86 7.17
CA LEU A 68 -11.96 -0.88 6.84
C LEU A 68 -12.82 -0.63 8.08
N CYS A 69 -13.05 0.64 8.40
CA CYS A 69 -13.88 1.03 9.52
C CYS A 69 -14.95 2.03 9.09
N ASP A 70 -16.18 1.83 9.58
CA ASP A 70 -17.27 2.81 9.48
C ASP A 70 -16.98 3.93 10.47
N THR A 71 -17.02 5.16 9.97
CA THR A 71 -16.83 6.41 10.71
C THR A 71 -18.00 7.38 10.53
N ALA A 72 -19.11 6.94 9.95
CA ALA A 72 -20.31 7.77 9.77
C ALA A 72 -21.00 8.13 11.10
N ARG A 73 -20.67 7.41 12.18
CA ARG A 73 -21.20 7.62 13.54
C ARG A 73 -20.11 8.22 14.44
N LEU A 74 -20.49 8.67 15.64
CA LEU A 74 -19.57 9.22 16.66
C LEU A 74 -18.57 8.17 17.23
N TYR A 75 -18.52 6.97 16.68
CA TYR A 75 -17.63 5.89 17.10
C TYR A 75 -17.14 5.13 15.87
N LYS A 76 -15.91 4.60 15.97
CA LYS A 76 -15.26 3.84 14.90
C LYS A 76 -15.57 2.36 15.07
N VAL A 77 -16.08 1.71 14.03
CA VAL A 77 -16.39 0.27 14.02
C VAL A 77 -15.63 -0.40 12.89
N VAL A 78 -14.95 -1.52 13.19
CA VAL A 78 -14.36 -2.36 12.14
C VAL A 78 -15.48 -3.03 11.36
N VAL A 79 -15.52 -2.76 10.06
CA VAL A 79 -16.51 -3.32 9.13
C VAL A 79 -15.98 -4.61 8.54
N ASP A 80 -14.72 -4.60 8.12
CA ASP A 80 -14.10 -5.74 7.45
C ASP A 80 -12.56 -5.63 7.44
N GLU A 81 -11.90 -6.75 7.19
CA GLU A 81 -10.44 -6.87 7.06
C GLU A 81 -10.07 -7.60 5.76
N PHE A 82 -9.06 -7.09 5.07
CA PHE A 82 -8.71 -7.53 3.73
C PHE A 82 -7.22 -7.88 3.63
N ALA A 83 -6.93 -9.09 3.18
CA ALA A 83 -5.60 -9.43 2.71
C ALA A 83 -5.39 -8.87 1.31
N ILE A 84 -4.25 -8.22 1.07
CA ILE A 84 -3.87 -7.66 -0.23
C ILE A 84 -2.55 -8.27 -0.66
N THR A 85 -2.49 -8.75 -1.89
CA THR A 85 -1.28 -9.35 -2.47
C THR A 85 -0.82 -8.58 -3.71
N LEU A 86 0.49 -8.55 -3.93
CA LEU A 86 1.08 -8.00 -5.15
C LEU A 86 1.29 -9.13 -6.16
N CYS A 87 0.50 -9.13 -7.24
CA CYS A 87 0.60 -10.10 -8.31
C CYS A 87 0.90 -9.37 -9.62
N GLU A 88 2.06 -9.66 -10.23
CA GLU A 88 2.49 -9.08 -11.52
C GLU A 88 2.42 -7.54 -11.57
N GLY A 89 2.67 -6.86 -10.44
CA GLY A 89 2.62 -5.39 -10.34
C GLY A 89 1.22 -4.81 -10.07
N ILE A 90 0.22 -5.67 -9.85
CA ILE A 90 -1.15 -5.29 -9.51
C ILE A 90 -1.43 -5.69 -8.07
N LEU A 91 -2.01 -4.78 -7.28
CA LEU A 91 -2.44 -5.05 -5.91
C LEU A 91 -3.87 -5.59 -5.92
N LEU A 92 -4.06 -6.80 -5.41
CA LEU A 92 -5.32 -7.52 -5.44
C LEU A 92 -5.84 -7.73 -4.02
N ILE A 93 -7.13 -7.47 -3.80
CA ILE A 93 -7.83 -7.84 -2.57
C ILE A 93 -8.20 -9.32 -2.68
N ALA A 94 -7.71 -10.13 -1.75
CA ALA A 94 -8.06 -11.54 -1.68
C ALA A 94 -9.49 -11.68 -1.15
N VAL A 95 -10.42 -11.99 -2.05
CA VAL A 95 -11.82 -12.26 -1.68
C VAL A 95 -12.09 -13.77 -1.84
N PRO A 96 -12.45 -14.49 -0.77
CA PRO A 96 -12.92 -15.86 -0.88
C PRO A 96 -14.15 -15.92 -1.80
N ASP A 97 -14.21 -16.88 -2.73
CA ASP A 97 -15.35 -17.17 -3.61
C ASP A 97 -15.73 -16.15 -4.72
N GLU A 98 -14.97 -15.08 -4.94
CA GLU A 98 -15.21 -14.18 -6.09
C GLU A 98 -14.41 -14.59 -7.35
N LYS A 99 -15.05 -14.54 -8.53
CA LYS A 99 -14.42 -14.88 -9.82
C LYS A 99 -13.39 -13.85 -10.31
N LEU A 100 -13.48 -12.61 -9.85
CA LEU A 100 -12.51 -11.56 -10.11
C LEU A 100 -12.19 -10.84 -8.79
N PRO A 101 -10.90 -10.76 -8.40
CA PRO A 101 -10.50 -10.01 -7.22
C PRO A 101 -10.65 -8.50 -7.45
N ASP A 102 -11.06 -7.78 -6.40
CA ASP A 102 -11.02 -6.33 -6.37
C ASP A 102 -9.56 -5.83 -6.44
N VAL A 103 -9.34 -4.64 -7.00
CA VAL A 103 -8.01 -4.08 -7.23
C VAL A 103 -7.79 -2.85 -6.35
N VAL A 104 -6.59 -2.72 -5.82
CA VAL A 104 -6.12 -1.51 -5.13
C VAL A 104 -5.24 -0.70 -6.09
N ARG A 105 -5.53 0.60 -6.24
CA ARG A 105 -4.77 1.50 -7.10
C ARG A 105 -4.43 2.79 -6.38
N LEU A 106 -3.16 3.17 -6.39
CA LEU A 106 -2.73 4.47 -5.89
C LEU A 106 -2.45 5.40 -7.06
N ASP A 107 -3.18 6.51 -7.16
CA ASP A 107 -2.79 7.61 -8.03
C ASP A 107 -1.69 8.43 -7.35
N HIS A 108 -0.46 8.25 -7.79
CA HIS A 108 0.71 8.94 -7.25
C HIS A 108 0.70 10.47 -7.47
N ARG A 109 -0.09 10.99 -8.42
CA ARG A 109 -0.17 12.43 -8.69
C ARG A 109 -1.10 13.13 -7.69
N THR A 110 -2.21 12.49 -7.34
CA THR A 110 -3.25 13.07 -6.47
C THR A 110 -3.20 12.56 -5.02
N ASP A 111 -2.40 11.51 -4.78
CA ASP A 111 -2.33 10.74 -3.53
C ASP A 111 -3.72 10.24 -3.10
N ILE A 112 -4.48 9.76 -4.08
CA ILE A 112 -5.79 9.13 -3.90
C ILE A 112 -5.63 7.62 -4.06
N LEU A 113 -6.10 6.87 -3.06
CA LEU A 113 -6.18 5.42 -3.08
C LEU A 113 -7.58 5.00 -3.52
N ILE A 114 -7.68 4.24 -4.61
CA ILE A 114 -8.90 3.53 -4.98
C ILE A 114 -8.83 2.13 -4.38
N PHE A 115 -9.78 1.81 -3.50
CA PHE A 115 -9.82 0.56 -2.76
C PHE A 115 -11.02 -0.29 -3.17
N GLY A 116 -10.84 -1.12 -4.21
CA GLY A 116 -11.87 -2.03 -4.72
C GLY A 116 -13.23 -1.34 -4.92
N ARG A 117 -14.29 -2.03 -4.51
CA ARG A 117 -15.67 -1.51 -4.51
C ARG A 117 -15.95 -0.38 -3.51
N PHE A 118 -15.06 -0.12 -2.55
CA PHE A 118 -15.26 0.92 -1.53
C PHE A 118 -14.91 2.34 -2.03
N GLY A 119 -14.30 2.44 -3.22
CA GLY A 119 -14.10 3.72 -3.90
C GLY A 119 -12.83 4.44 -3.45
N ALA A 120 -12.89 5.77 -3.45
CA ALA A 120 -11.72 6.64 -3.31
C ALA A 120 -11.49 7.11 -1.87
N PHE A 121 -10.22 7.06 -1.46
CA PHE A 121 -9.74 7.51 -0.16
C PHE A 121 -8.58 8.48 -0.31
N GLU A 122 -8.57 9.50 0.54
CA GLU A 122 -7.47 10.45 0.69
C GLU A 122 -6.63 10.12 1.90
N ARG A 123 -5.33 10.42 1.85
CA ARG A 123 -4.43 10.19 2.98
C ARG A 123 -4.84 11.03 4.18
N GLU A 124 -4.97 10.40 5.34
CA GLU A 124 -5.41 11.08 6.58
C GLU A 124 -4.50 12.27 6.92
N GLU A 125 -3.18 12.10 6.78
CA GLU A 125 -2.20 13.16 7.03
C GLU A 125 -2.47 14.41 6.19
N LYS A 126 -2.85 14.25 4.91
CA LYS A 126 -3.18 15.35 4.01
C LYS A 126 -4.41 16.11 4.51
N ILE A 127 -5.43 15.39 4.98
CA ILE A 127 -6.65 15.98 5.54
C ILE A 127 -6.33 16.75 6.82
N LEU A 128 -5.58 16.15 7.74
CA LEU A 128 -5.21 16.76 9.02
C LEU A 128 -4.38 18.03 8.82
N ARG A 129 -3.44 18.04 7.88
CA ARG A 129 -2.63 19.23 7.55
C ARG A 129 -3.45 20.37 6.96
N ASN A 130 -4.55 20.05 6.29
CA ASN A 130 -5.44 21.04 5.67
C ASN A 130 -6.61 21.42 6.58
N ALA A 131 -6.76 20.76 7.73
CA ALA A 131 -7.82 21.08 8.68
C ALA A 131 -7.58 22.49 9.24
N PRO A 132 -8.62 23.34 9.31
CA PRO A 132 -8.49 24.64 9.96
C PRO A 132 -8.10 24.42 11.42
N ILE A 133 -7.04 25.09 11.87
CA ILE A 133 -6.72 25.17 13.29
C ILE A 133 -7.90 25.92 13.92
N GLN A 134 -8.77 25.19 14.61
CA GLN A 134 -9.70 25.82 15.54
C GLN A 134 -8.83 26.34 16.68
N GLU A 135 -8.49 27.62 16.65
CA GLU A 135 -8.11 28.33 17.86
C GLU A 135 -9.26 28.13 18.84
N ALA A 136 -9.02 27.31 19.86
CA ALA A 136 -9.92 27.23 20.98
C ALA A 136 -9.94 28.64 21.59
N ASN A 137 -10.96 29.41 21.24
CA ASN A 137 -11.42 30.50 22.07
C ASN A 137 -11.85 29.84 23.39
N LEU A 138 -10.88 29.64 24.27
CA LEU A 138 -11.11 29.47 25.69
C LEU A 138 -11.84 30.74 26.11
N TYR A 139 -13.17 30.70 26.05
CA TYR A 139 -13.97 31.62 26.83
C TYR A 139 -13.47 31.47 28.26
N GLU A 140 -12.88 32.54 28.80
CA GLU A 140 -12.69 32.68 30.23
C GLU A 140 -14.09 32.54 30.83
N ASP A 141 -14.40 31.36 31.35
CA ASP A 141 -15.54 31.17 32.22
C ASP A 141 -15.28 32.05 33.45
N GLU A 142 -15.86 33.26 33.45
CA GLU A 142 -16.07 34.06 34.64
C GLU A 142 -16.96 33.25 35.60
N TYR A 143 -16.35 32.33 36.35
CA TYR A 143 -16.93 31.79 37.58
C TYR A 143 -16.92 32.90 38.64
N GLY A 144 -17.84 33.85 38.47
CA GLY A 144 -18.25 34.76 39.53
C GLY A 144 -18.95 33.98 40.63
N PHE A 145 -18.19 33.52 41.63
CA PHE A 145 -18.73 33.06 42.91
C PHE A 145 -19.39 34.25 43.63
N ASN A 146 -20.67 34.48 43.38
CA ASN A 146 -21.51 35.28 44.26
C ASN A 146 -21.92 34.43 45.46
N CYS A 147 -21.13 34.51 46.53
CA CYS A 147 -21.59 34.14 47.86
C CYS A 147 -22.50 35.27 48.39
N GLN A 148 -23.81 35.04 48.40
CA GLN A 148 -24.74 35.71 49.31
C GLN A 148 -24.93 34.84 50.56
#